data_AF-A0A383DQ35-F1
#
_entry.id   AF-A0A383DQ35-F1
#
_cell.length_a   1.000
_cell.length_b   1.000
_cell.length_c   1.000
_cell.angle_alpha   90.00
_cell.angle_beta   90.00
_cell.angle_gamma   90.00
#
_symmetry.space_group_name_H-M   'P 1'
#
loop_
_entity.id
_entity.type
_entity.pdbx_description
1 polymer ?
#
loop_
_entity_poly.entity_id
_entity_poly.type
_entity_poly.pdbx_seq_one_letter_code
_entity_poly.pdbx_strand_id
1 'polypeptide(L)'
;MKAIRNVILLAWPILLLWTSVQAKELPTAKPEEVGMSAAKLAKVDDVMLNFVARKKLAGAIVAVARKGKVVHFGTYGKMDLERDKKMTQDAIFRIYSMSKAITTAAALMLLEEGKYS
;
A
#
# COMPACT_ATOMS: atom_id res chain seq x y z
N MET A 1 24.25 -43.26 -19.84
CA MET A 1 22.89 -42.67 -19.86
C MET A 1 22.24 -42.45 -18.49
N LYS A 2 22.61 -43.16 -17.41
CA LYS A 2 22.02 -42.94 -16.05
C LYS A 2 22.48 -41.64 -15.37
N ALA A 3 23.71 -41.18 -15.60
CA ALA A 3 24.26 -39.99 -14.95
C ALA A 3 23.58 -38.66 -15.39
N ILE A 4 23.28 -38.52 -16.69
CA ILE A 4 22.61 -37.32 -17.25
C ILE A 4 21.14 -37.26 -16.78
N ARG A 5 20.48 -38.40 -16.63
CA ARG A 5 19.10 -38.48 -16.12
C ARG A 5 18.99 -38.02 -14.66
N ASN A 6 20.01 -38.26 -13.84
CA ASN A 6 20.03 -37.86 -12.43
C ASN A 6 20.35 -36.37 -12.22
N VAL A 7 21.12 -35.76 -13.12
CA VAL A 7 21.40 -34.30 -13.09
C VAL A 7 20.14 -33.50 -13.46
N ILE A 8 19.33 -34.00 -14.41
CA ILE A 8 18.04 -33.38 -14.78
C ILE A 8 17.00 -33.53 -13.64
N LEU A 9 17.03 -34.64 -12.90
CA LEU A 9 16.14 -34.89 -11.75
C LEU A 9 16.49 -34.04 -10.51
N LEU A 10 17.72 -33.55 -10.39
CA LEU A 10 18.17 -32.69 -9.27
C LEU A 10 18.06 -31.18 -9.57
N ALA A 11 17.88 -30.77 -10.83
CA ALA A 11 17.68 -29.36 -11.19
C ALA A 11 16.22 -28.89 -11.06
N TRP A 12 15.27 -29.82 -11.12
CA TRP A 12 13.83 -29.54 -11.04
C TRP A 12 13.34 -28.96 -9.69
N PRO A 13 13.86 -29.35 -8.51
CA PRO A 13 13.41 -28.79 -7.24
C PRO A 13 13.89 -27.34 -7.01
N ILE A 14 14.98 -26.92 -7.67
CA ILE A 14 15.59 -25.59 -7.49
C ILE A 14 14.79 -24.51 -8.24
N LEU A 15 14.12 -24.88 -9.34
CA LEU A 15 13.27 -23.96 -10.11
C LEU A 15 11.95 -23.61 -9.39
N LEU A 16 11.47 -24.48 -8.51
CA LEU A 16 10.21 -24.29 -7.75
C LEU A 16 10.36 -23.37 -6.54
N LEU A 17 11.59 -23.08 -6.11
CA LEU A 17 11.88 -22.17 -4.98
C LEU A 17 11.94 -20.69 -5.39
N TRP A 18 11.65 -20.38 -6.66
CA TRP A 18 11.60 -19.01 -7.19
C TRP A 18 10.18 -18.45 -7.30
N THR A 19 9.21 -18.99 -6.55
CA THR A 19 7.96 -18.27 -6.36
C THR A 19 8.24 -17.07 -5.46
N SER A 20 8.54 -15.93 -6.06
CA SER A 20 8.52 -14.66 -5.36
C SER A 20 7.16 -14.54 -4.69
N VAL A 21 7.13 -14.58 -3.36
CA VAL A 21 5.95 -14.17 -2.59
C VAL A 21 5.83 -12.67 -2.82
N GLN A 22 5.16 -12.30 -3.91
CA GLN A 22 4.76 -10.93 -4.17
C GLN A 22 3.60 -10.63 -3.24
N ALA A 23 3.76 -9.61 -2.40
CA ALA A 23 2.66 -9.05 -1.65
C ALA A 23 1.61 -8.54 -2.65
N LYS A 24 0.52 -9.27 -2.81
CA LYS A 24 -0.55 -8.89 -3.73
C LYS A 24 -1.22 -7.62 -3.21
N GLU A 25 -1.33 -6.60 -4.06
CA GLU A 25 -2.08 -5.39 -3.74
C GLU A 25 -3.51 -5.74 -3.30
N LEU A 26 -4.06 -4.93 -2.39
CA LEU A 26 -5.45 -5.12 -1.98
C LEU A 26 -6.37 -4.89 -3.19
N PRO A 27 -7.30 -5.82 -3.49
CA PRO A 27 -8.24 -5.62 -4.59
C PRO A 27 -9.14 -4.41 -4.32
N THR A 28 -9.55 -3.72 -5.38
CA THR A 28 -10.55 -2.66 -5.31
C THR A 28 -11.96 -3.25 -5.31
N ALA A 29 -12.91 -2.61 -4.63
CA ALA A 29 -14.31 -3.00 -4.66
C ALA A 29 -15.23 -1.78 -4.53
N LYS A 30 -16.52 -1.96 -4.86
CA LYS A 30 -17.53 -0.94 -4.57
C LYS A 30 -17.72 -0.80 -3.06
N PRO A 31 -17.94 0.41 -2.53
CA PRO A 31 -18.23 0.62 -1.12
C PRO A 31 -19.35 -0.27 -0.57
N GLU A 32 -20.41 -0.49 -1.36
CA GLU A 32 -21.59 -1.24 -0.95
C GLU A 32 -21.26 -2.72 -0.69
N GLU A 33 -20.32 -3.31 -1.43
CA GLU A 33 -19.90 -4.71 -1.25
C GLU A 33 -19.26 -4.96 0.12
N VAL A 34 -18.68 -3.92 0.72
CA VAL A 34 -18.08 -3.99 2.05
C VAL A 34 -18.95 -3.32 3.11
N GLY A 35 -20.20 -2.98 2.78
CA GLY A 35 -21.18 -2.37 3.69
C GLY A 35 -20.91 -0.90 4.00
N MET A 36 -20.31 -0.17 3.06
CA MET A 36 -20.11 1.29 3.13
C MET A 36 -20.99 1.99 2.08
N SER A 37 -21.23 3.29 2.28
CA SER A 37 -22.05 4.09 1.36
C SER A 37 -21.14 4.89 0.43
N ALA A 38 -21.25 4.69 -0.89
CA ALA A 38 -20.54 5.50 -1.87
C ALA A 38 -20.88 6.99 -1.74
N ALA A 39 -22.15 7.33 -1.53
CA ALA A 39 -22.60 8.72 -1.36
C ALA A 39 -21.95 9.41 -0.14
N LYS A 40 -21.69 8.68 0.95
CA LYS A 40 -20.96 9.23 2.10
C LYS A 40 -19.47 9.35 1.84
N LEU A 41 -18.86 8.38 1.14
CA LEU A 41 -17.45 8.43 0.77
C LEU A 41 -17.15 9.57 -0.21
N ALA A 42 -18.06 9.87 -1.14
CA ALA A 42 -17.93 11.01 -2.06
C ALA A 42 -17.77 12.36 -1.32
N LYS A 43 -18.32 12.50 -0.10
CA LYS A 43 -18.13 13.72 0.70
C LYS A 43 -16.67 13.94 1.12
N VAL A 44 -15.86 12.89 1.15
CA VAL A 44 -14.41 13.01 1.38
C VAL A 44 -13.78 13.82 0.26
N ASP A 45 -14.17 13.57 -0.99
CA ASP A 45 -13.66 14.30 -2.15
C ASP A 45 -13.95 15.80 -2.02
N ASP A 46 -15.19 16.15 -1.69
CA ASP A 46 -15.62 17.54 -1.52
C ASP A 46 -14.80 18.26 -0.43
N VAL A 47 -14.58 17.59 0.70
CA VAL A 47 -13.80 18.15 1.82
C VAL A 47 -12.34 18.35 1.41
N MET A 48 -11.73 17.37 0.75
CA MET A 48 -10.32 17.45 0.34
C MET A 48 -10.11 18.50 -0.76
N LEU A 49 -11.00 18.57 -1.74
CA LEU A 49 -11.00 19.63 -2.76
C LEU A 49 -11.16 21.01 -2.12
N ASN A 50 -12.02 21.15 -1.11
CA ASN A 50 -12.19 22.40 -0.38
C ASN A 50 -10.91 22.83 0.36
N PHE A 51 -10.22 21.89 1.02
CA PHE A 51 -8.94 22.19 1.67
C PHE A 51 -7.87 22.66 0.69
N VAL A 52 -7.79 22.03 -0.49
CA VAL A 52 -6.88 22.44 -1.57
C VAL A 52 -7.27 23.83 -2.10
N ALA A 53 -8.56 24.06 -2.39
CA ALA A 53 -9.06 25.34 -2.88
C ALA A 53 -8.79 26.50 -1.91
N ARG A 54 -8.92 26.25 -0.60
CA ARG A 54 -8.60 27.20 0.47
C ARG A 54 -7.11 27.31 0.79
N LYS A 55 -6.24 26.65 0.01
CA LYS A 55 -4.78 26.61 0.20
C LYS A 55 -4.37 26.15 1.61
N LYS A 56 -5.19 25.32 2.26
CA LYS A 56 -4.87 24.69 3.55
C LYS A 56 -3.99 23.46 3.36
N LEU A 57 -4.06 22.82 2.20
CA LEU A 57 -3.18 21.74 1.77
C LEU A 57 -2.70 22.04 0.34
N ALA A 58 -1.44 21.73 0.04
CA ALA A 58 -0.93 21.78 -1.34
C ALA A 58 -1.54 20.64 -2.18
N GLY A 59 -1.64 19.46 -1.58
CA GLY A 59 -2.26 18.28 -2.13
C GLY A 59 -2.36 17.20 -1.07
N ALA A 60 -3.11 16.14 -1.37
CA ALA A 60 -3.33 15.04 -0.45
C ALA A 60 -3.73 13.76 -1.19
N ILE A 61 -3.62 12.64 -0.48
CA ILE A 61 -4.12 11.34 -0.91
C ILE A 61 -4.98 10.78 0.22
N VAL A 62 -6.13 10.21 -0.12
CA VAL A 62 -6.98 9.51 0.85
C VAL A 62 -7.32 8.13 0.32
N ALA A 63 -6.91 7.11 1.07
CA ALA A 63 -7.26 5.71 0.81
C ALA A 63 -8.14 5.18 1.95
N VAL A 64 -9.21 4.46 1.59
CA VAL A 64 -10.08 3.77 2.55
C VAL A 64 -10.18 2.30 2.16
N ALA A 65 -9.84 1.41 3.09
CA ALA A 65 -9.95 -0.03 2.91
C ALA A 65 -10.84 -0.64 4.00
N ARG A 66 -11.68 -1.60 3.62
CA ARG A 66 -12.53 -2.36 4.55
C ARG A 66 -12.71 -3.79 4.05
N LYS A 67 -12.68 -4.76 4.96
CA LYS A 67 -12.77 -6.20 4.62
C LYS A 67 -11.75 -6.63 3.55
N GLY A 68 -10.51 -6.14 3.67
CA GLY A 68 -9.42 -6.48 2.74
C GLY A 68 -9.58 -5.92 1.33
N LYS A 69 -10.46 -4.94 1.10
CA LYS A 69 -10.69 -4.31 -0.20
C LYS A 69 -10.55 -2.80 -0.10
N VAL A 70 -9.88 -2.17 -1.07
CA VAL A 70 -9.85 -0.71 -1.21
C VAL A 70 -11.16 -0.24 -1.83
N VAL A 71 -11.84 0.70 -1.20
CA VAL A 71 -13.15 1.20 -1.65
C VAL A 71 -13.19 2.70 -1.91
N HIS A 72 -12.10 3.40 -1.58
CA HIS A 72 -11.86 4.78 -1.97
C HIS A 72 -10.36 4.99 -2.13
N PHE A 73 -9.92 5.63 -3.20
CA PHE A 73 -8.52 6.03 -3.37
C PHE A 73 -8.42 7.33 -4.19
N GLY A 74 -8.59 8.45 -3.51
CA GLY A 74 -8.59 9.79 -4.12
C GLY A 74 -7.23 10.48 -4.03
N THR A 75 -6.90 11.26 -5.06
CA THR A 75 -5.75 12.16 -5.10
C THR A 75 -6.23 13.59 -5.36
N TYR A 76 -5.64 14.56 -4.66
CA TYR A 76 -6.11 15.95 -4.69
C TYR A 76 -4.92 16.91 -4.75
N GLY A 77 -5.06 17.99 -5.52
CA GLY A 77 -4.06 19.06 -5.58
C GLY A 77 -2.72 18.64 -6.20
N LYS A 78 -1.63 19.16 -5.64
CA LYS A 78 -0.27 19.03 -6.17
C LYS A 78 0.68 18.43 -5.13
N MET A 79 1.61 17.59 -5.57
CA MET A 79 2.69 17.09 -4.73
C MET A 79 3.89 18.05 -4.69
N ASP A 80 3.98 18.97 -5.66
CA ASP A 80 5.00 20.00 -5.75
C ASP A 80 4.37 21.27 -6.33
N LEU A 81 4.37 22.37 -5.56
CA LEU A 81 3.78 23.63 -5.98
C LEU A 81 4.69 24.40 -6.94
N GLU A 82 6.01 24.34 -6.74
CA GLU A 82 7.01 25.09 -7.53
C GLU A 82 7.11 24.53 -8.94
N ARG A 83 7.09 23.20 -9.05
CA ARG A 83 7.16 22.49 -10.33
C ARG A 83 5.81 22.22 -10.97
N ASP A 84 4.74 22.73 -10.37
CA ASP A 84 3.36 22.49 -10.80
C ASP A 84 3.03 20.99 -11.00
N LYS A 85 3.51 20.12 -10.10
CA LYS A 85 3.34 18.67 -10.24
C LYS A 85 2.07 18.20 -9.56
N LYS A 86 1.14 17.66 -10.34
CA LYS A 86 -0.10 17.04 -9.83
C LYS A 86 0.20 15.91 -8.83
N MET A 87 -0.70 15.74 -7.87
CA MET A 87 -0.65 14.60 -6.95
C MET A 87 -0.87 13.28 -7.72
N THR A 88 -0.01 12.30 -7.49
CA THR A 88 -0.10 10.94 -8.06
C THR A 88 -0.25 9.91 -6.95
N GLN A 89 -0.83 8.74 -7.23
CA GLN A 89 -1.08 7.71 -6.22
C GLN A 89 0.21 7.11 -5.62
N ASP A 90 1.31 7.17 -6.37
CA ASP A 90 2.64 6.69 -6.00
C ASP A 90 3.56 7.80 -5.45
N ALA A 91 3.00 8.97 -5.12
CA ALA A 91 3.76 10.08 -4.57
C ALA A 91 4.44 9.69 -3.24
N ILE A 92 5.73 10.04 -3.09
CA ILE A 92 6.51 9.75 -1.90
C ILE A 92 6.31 10.86 -0.87
N PHE A 93 5.86 10.48 0.33
CA PHE A 93 5.69 11.39 1.47
C PHE A 93 6.75 11.14 2.55
N ARG A 94 7.17 12.22 3.23
CA ARG A 94 7.84 12.11 4.51
C ARG A 94 6.79 11.81 5.58
N ILE A 95 6.75 10.59 6.08
CA ILE A 95 5.68 10.12 6.99
C ILE A 95 5.97 10.43 8.48
N TYR A 96 7.15 10.98 8.80
CA TYR A 96 7.56 11.39 10.14
C TYR A 96 7.26 10.33 11.21
N SER A 97 6.51 10.69 12.26
CA SER A 97 6.20 9.80 13.37
C SER A 97 5.40 8.55 12.98
N MET A 98 4.79 8.49 11.80
CA MET A 98 4.18 7.24 11.31
C MET A 98 5.21 6.12 11.15
N SER A 99 6.51 6.42 11.02
CA SER A 99 7.58 5.42 11.04
C SER A 99 7.59 4.58 12.31
N LYS A 100 7.05 5.09 13.44
CA LYS A 100 7.00 4.36 14.71
C LYS A 100 6.24 3.04 14.58
N ALA A 101 5.14 3.00 13.82
CA ALA A 101 4.39 1.76 13.64
C ALA A 101 5.26 0.66 12.98
N ILE A 102 6.10 1.05 12.01
CA ILE A 102 7.02 0.14 11.32
C ILE A 102 8.13 -0.32 12.28
N THR A 103 8.78 0.61 12.98
CA THR A 103 9.86 0.29 13.93
C THR A 103 9.35 -0.58 15.09
N THR A 104 8.17 -0.29 15.63
CA THR A 104 7.56 -1.10 16.69
C THR A 104 7.22 -2.51 16.19
N ALA A 105 6.64 -2.66 15.00
CA ALA A 105 6.38 -3.99 14.43
C ALA A 105 7.67 -4.80 14.30
N ALA A 106 8.75 -4.21 13.78
CA ALA A 106 10.05 -4.87 13.69
C ALA A 106 10.62 -5.26 15.07
N ALA A 107 10.50 -4.38 16.07
CA ALA A 107 10.95 -4.67 17.43
C ALA A 107 10.12 -5.81 18.08
N LEU A 108 8.81 -5.84 17.88
CA LEU A 108 7.94 -6.90 18.39
C LEU A 108 8.22 -8.25 17.73
N MET A 109 8.56 -8.29 16.43
CA MET A 109 9.02 -9.52 15.77
C MET A 109 10.30 -10.05 16.43
N LEU A 110 11.27 -9.19 16.73
CA LEU A 110 12.50 -9.59 17.44
C LEU A 110 12.23 -10.07 18.86
N LEU A 111 11.27 -9.45 19.55
CA LEU A 111 10.81 -9.88 20.87
C LEU A 111 10.20 -11.29 20.83
N GLU A 112 9.29 -11.54 19.87
CA GLU A 112 8.67 -12.87 19.65
C GLU A 112 9.71 -13.94 19.28
N GLU A 113 10.75 -13.55 18.54
CA GLU A 113 11.88 -14.42 18.19
C GLU A 113 12.90 -14.62 19.33
N GLY A 114 12.71 -13.95 20.48
CA GLY A 114 13.62 -14.02 21.63
C GLY A 114 14.98 -13.35 21.40
N LYS A 115 15.09 -12.44 20.43
CA LYS A 115 16.32 -11.71 20.06
C LYS A 115 16.45 -10.35 20.77
N TYR A 116 15.45 -9.97 21.55
CA TYR A 116 15.34 -8.73 22.30
C TYR A 116 14.46 -9.00 23.54
N SER A 117 14.64 -8.25 24.63
CA SER A 117 13.87 -8.38 25.87
C SER A 117 13.44 -7.01 26.39
#